data_AF-A0A7K0IX65-F1
#
_entry.id   AF-A0A7K0IX65-F1
#
_cell.length_a   1.000
_cell.length_b   1.000
_cell.length_c   1.000
_cell.angle_alpha   90.00
_cell.angle_beta   90.00
_cell.angle_gamma   90.00
#
_symmetry.space_group_name_H-M   'P 1'
#
loop_
_entity.id
_entity.type
_entity.pdbx_description
1 polymer ?
#
loop_
_entity_poly.entity_id
_entity_poly.type
_entity_poly.pdbx_seq_one_letter_code
_entity_poly.pdbx_strand_id
1 'polypeptide(L)'
;MSTAHEAGGIKVERVTFAVGGMKLDLRYRVTDIEKAKKVFTNGTALSLIDQATGKILEVPNMPKIGKLRQVPNQTEAWRVYWIMFDNPGALVKKGGKVTLVIGDIKIKDIIVE
;
A
#
# COMPACT_ATOMS: atom_id res chain seq x y z
N MET A 1 4.51 21.44 4.03
CA MET A 1 3.25 20.98 4.64
C MET A 1 3.17 19.48 4.40
N SER A 2 3.22 18.67 5.45
CA SER A 2 3.13 17.20 5.31
C SER A 2 1.68 16.86 4.96
N THR A 3 1.42 16.51 3.71
CA THR A 3 0.15 15.88 3.34
C THR A 3 0.14 14.52 4.04
N ALA A 4 -0.53 14.42 5.17
CA ALA A 4 -0.55 13.17 5.92
C ALA A 4 -1.37 12.13 5.13
N HIS A 5 -0.69 11.18 4.50
CA HIS A 5 -1.30 10.03 3.84
C HIS A 5 -1.78 9.01 4.88
N GLU A 6 -2.80 9.37 5.65
CA GLU A 6 -3.26 8.61 6.82
C GLU A 6 -4.78 8.42 6.80
N ALA A 7 -5.21 7.16 6.95
CA ALA A 7 -6.60 6.77 7.14
C ALA A 7 -6.68 5.36 7.72
N GLY A 8 -7.82 4.99 8.32
CA GLY A 8 -8.05 3.62 8.76
C GLY A 8 -7.08 3.11 9.84
N GLY A 9 -6.44 4.00 10.59
CA GLY A 9 -5.45 3.64 11.62
C GLY A 9 -4.06 3.31 11.09
N ILE A 10 -3.76 3.68 9.84
CA ILE A 10 -2.42 3.57 9.27
C ILE A 10 -1.98 4.88 8.63
N LYS A 11 -0.66 5.09 8.60
CA LYS A 11 -0.01 6.16 7.86
C LYS A 11 0.94 5.57 6.83
N VAL A 12 0.79 5.97 5.57
CA VAL A 12 1.74 5.63 4.50
C VAL A 12 3.00 6.48 4.67
N GLU A 13 4.14 5.81 4.72
CA GLU A 13 5.45 6.43 4.88
C GLU A 13 6.06 6.75 3.51
N ARG A 14 5.99 5.80 2.57
CA ARG A 14 6.50 5.97 1.20
C ARG A 14 5.99 4.90 0.26
N VAL A 15 6.07 5.17 -1.03
CA VAL A 15 5.95 4.18 -2.11
C VAL A 15 7.17 4.30 -3.02
N THR A 16 7.91 3.21 -3.17
CA THR A 16 9.16 3.17 -3.95
C THR A 16 9.14 2.03 -4.96
N PHE A 17 9.96 2.12 -6.00
CA PHE A 17 10.16 1.00 -6.92
C PHE A 17 10.90 -0.17 -6.27
N ALA A 18 10.49 -1.38 -6.63
CA ALA A 18 11.14 -2.63 -6.27
C ALA A 18 11.26 -3.55 -7.50
N VAL A 19 12.16 -4.53 -7.43
CA VAL A 19 12.36 -5.56 -8.47
C VAL A 19 12.51 -4.93 -9.86
N GLY A 20 13.46 -3.98 -10.00
CA GLY A 20 13.72 -3.28 -11.26
C GLY A 20 12.55 -2.43 -11.78
N GLY A 21 11.63 -2.02 -10.91
CA GLY A 21 10.45 -1.22 -11.28
C GLY A 21 9.22 -2.04 -11.65
N MET A 22 9.33 -3.37 -11.68
CA MET A 22 8.19 -4.27 -11.93
C MET A 22 7.23 -4.38 -10.75
N LYS A 23 7.62 -3.91 -9.56
CA LYS A 23 6.78 -3.83 -8.39
C LYS A 23 6.90 -2.48 -7.70
N LEU A 24 5.86 -2.10 -6.97
CA LEU A 24 5.89 -0.99 -6.03
C LEU A 24 5.94 -1.55 -4.60
N ASP A 25 6.83 -1.01 -3.78
CA ASP A 25 6.96 -1.29 -2.35
C ASP A 25 6.32 -0.12 -1.58
N LEU A 26 5.16 -0.37 -0.97
CA LEU A 26 4.51 0.56 -0.07
C LEU A 26 4.90 0.25 1.37
N ARG A 27 5.39 1.26 2.08
CA ARG A 27 5.71 1.20 3.51
C ARG A 27 4.71 2.00 4.31
N TYR A 28 4.26 1.44 5.42
CA TYR A 28 3.29 2.09 6.31
C TYR A 28 3.53 1.75 7.77
N ARG A 29 3.05 2.61 8.66
CA ARG A 29 3.01 2.40 10.11
C ARG A 29 1.56 2.34 10.59
N VAL A 30 1.36 1.67 11.72
CA VAL A 30 0.07 1.68 12.43
C VAL A 30 0.03 2.89 13.35
N THR A 31 -1.01 3.72 13.23
CA THR A 31 -1.26 4.86 14.11
C THR A 31 -2.38 4.58 15.11
N ASP A 32 -3.28 3.65 14.79
CA ASP A 32 -4.35 3.16 15.67
C ASP A 32 -4.62 1.68 15.34
N ILE A 33 -4.18 0.78 16.21
CA ILE A 33 -4.27 -0.68 15.96
C ILE A 33 -5.72 -1.18 15.94
N GLU A 34 -6.61 -0.58 16.72
CA GLU A 34 -8.00 -1.02 16.80
C GLU A 34 -8.77 -0.62 15.54
N LYS A 35 -8.44 0.53 14.94
CA LYS A 35 -8.92 0.88 13.59
C LYS A 35 -8.26 0.01 12.51
N ALA A 36 -6.94 -0.18 12.57
CA ALA A 36 -6.21 -0.94 11.56
C ALA A 36 -6.68 -2.40 11.48
N LYS A 37 -6.93 -3.08 12.61
CA LYS A 37 -7.46 -4.45 12.63
C LYS A 37 -8.84 -4.57 11.98
N LYS A 38 -9.70 -3.56 12.12
CA LYS A 38 -11.03 -3.52 11.48
C LYS A 38 -10.94 -3.31 9.97
N VAL A 39 -9.92 -2.58 9.52
CA VAL A 39 -9.66 -2.33 8.11
C VAL A 39 -8.97 -3.52 7.45
N PHE A 40 -8.00 -4.15 8.11
CA PHE A 40 -7.28 -5.32 7.61
C PHE A 40 -7.89 -6.63 8.11
N THR A 41 -9.07 -6.97 7.60
CA THR A 41 -9.73 -8.26 7.88
C THR A 41 -9.37 -9.33 6.85
N ASN A 42 -9.74 -10.58 7.13
CA ASN A 42 -9.58 -11.66 6.15
C ASN A 42 -10.41 -11.34 4.89
N GLY A 43 -9.79 -11.43 3.71
CA GLY A 43 -10.43 -11.09 2.44
C GLY A 43 -10.49 -9.60 2.09
N THR A 44 -9.98 -8.69 2.92
CA THR A 44 -9.91 -7.26 2.57
C THR A 44 -9.20 -7.05 1.23
N ALA A 45 -9.87 -6.36 0.31
CA ALA A 45 -9.30 -5.96 -0.98
C ALA A 45 -8.19 -4.93 -0.76
N LEU A 46 -7.04 -5.16 -1.40
CA LEU A 46 -5.87 -4.30 -1.35
C LEU A 46 -5.36 -4.04 -2.76
N SER A 47 -5.28 -2.78 -3.13
CA SER A 47 -4.77 -2.36 -4.43
C SER A 47 -4.22 -0.94 -4.39
N LEU A 48 -3.31 -0.64 -5.30
CA LEU A 48 -3.06 0.74 -5.72
C LEU A 48 -3.87 1.04 -6.96
N ILE A 49 -4.30 2.29 -7.10
CA ILE A 49 -4.83 2.84 -8.35
C ILE A 49 -3.85 3.88 -8.85
N ASP A 50 -3.31 3.68 -10.04
CA ASP A 50 -2.57 4.75 -10.73
C ASP A 50 -3.54 5.86 -11.10
N GLN A 51 -3.35 7.06 -10.54
CA GLN A 51 -4.31 8.15 -10.73
C GLN A 51 -4.31 8.71 -12.16
N ALA A 52 -3.22 8.55 -12.91
CA ALA A 52 -3.13 9.02 -14.28
C ALA A 52 -3.97 8.17 -15.24
N THR A 53 -3.96 6.85 -15.06
CA THR A 53 -4.63 5.91 -15.98
C THR A 53 -5.88 5.24 -15.40
N GLY A 54 -6.10 5.34 -14.09
CA GLY A 54 -7.16 4.62 -13.38
C GLY A 54 -6.93 3.11 -13.24
N LYS A 55 -5.77 2.60 -13.69
CA LYS A 55 -5.47 1.16 -13.63
C LYS A 55 -5.24 0.70 -12.20
N ILE A 56 -5.75 -0.50 -11.92
CA ILE A 56 -5.62 -1.18 -10.64
C ILE A 56 -4.33 -2.01 -10.66
N LEU A 57 -3.53 -1.84 -9.61
CA LEU A 57 -2.32 -2.58 -9.33
C LEU A 57 -2.58 -3.47 -8.12
N GLU A 58 -2.59 -4.77 -8.33
CA GLU A 58 -2.95 -5.75 -7.31
C GLU A 58 -1.76 -6.18 -6.46
N VAL A 59 -2.06 -6.73 -5.28
CA VAL A 59 -1.05 -7.44 -4.47
C VAL A 59 -0.81 -8.81 -5.12
N PRO A 60 0.41 -9.12 -5.61
CA PRO A 60 0.70 -10.39 -6.24
C PRO A 60 0.54 -11.54 -5.24
N ASN A 61 0.01 -12.66 -5.73
CA ASN A 61 -0.14 -13.89 -4.97
C ASN A 61 0.79 -14.97 -5.53
N MET A 62 1.85 -15.29 -4.79
CA MET A 62 2.87 -16.24 -5.23
C MET A 62 2.49 -17.67 -4.79
N PRO A 63 2.65 -18.71 -5.64
CA PRO A 63 2.15 -20.06 -5.35
C PRO A 63 2.58 -20.68 -4.01
N LYS A 64 3.79 -20.35 -3.52
CA LYS A 64 4.33 -20.89 -2.25
C LYS A 64 4.41 -19.88 -1.11
N ILE A 65 4.41 -18.58 -1.41
CA ILE A 65 4.59 -17.51 -0.41
C ILE A 65 3.24 -16.87 -0.03
N GLY A 66 2.25 -16.95 -0.92
CA GLY A 66 0.98 -16.26 -0.78
C GLY A 66 1.07 -14.78 -1.20
N LYS A 67 0.15 -13.97 -0.68
CA LYS A 67 0.09 -12.52 -0.97
C LYS A 67 1.31 -11.80 -0.39
N LEU A 68 2.00 -11.02 -1.21
CA LEU A 68 3.17 -10.24 -0.80
C LEU A 68 2.76 -9.00 0.00
N ARG A 69 2.37 -9.21 1.26
CA ARG A 69 2.00 -8.15 2.19
C ARG A 69 2.22 -8.57 3.64
N GLN A 70 2.38 -7.59 4.51
CA GLN A 70 2.25 -7.77 5.95
C GLN A 70 0.96 -7.13 6.43
N VAL A 71 0.26 -7.81 7.32
CA VAL A 71 -0.94 -7.33 8.01
C VAL A 71 -0.56 -6.99 9.45
N PRO A 72 -1.02 -5.84 9.99
CA PRO A 72 -0.67 -5.46 11.35
C PRO A 72 -1.36 -6.37 12.36
N ASN A 73 -0.58 -6.92 13.29
CA ASN A 73 -1.06 -7.76 14.38
C ASN A 73 -0.60 -7.25 15.76
N GLN A 74 0.20 -6.18 15.80
CA GLN A 74 0.80 -5.61 17.01
C GLN A 74 0.90 -4.08 16.86
N THR A 75 1.01 -3.40 17.99
CA THR A 75 1.01 -1.94 18.12
C THR A 75 2.41 -1.35 18.20
N GLU A 76 3.46 -2.09 17.84
CA GLU A 76 4.84 -1.62 17.98
C GLU A 76 5.04 -0.32 17.18
N ALA A 77 5.15 0.81 17.87
CA ALA A 77 5.19 2.14 17.25
C ALA A 77 6.36 2.32 16.27
N TRP A 78 7.45 1.56 16.47
CA TRP A 78 8.63 1.59 15.61
C TRP A 78 8.48 0.71 14.36
N ARG A 79 7.49 -0.18 14.30
CA ARG A 79 7.38 -1.17 13.23
C ARG A 79 6.84 -0.56 11.94
N VAL A 80 7.57 -0.81 10.86
CA VAL A 80 7.16 -0.46 9.50
C VAL A 80 6.74 -1.72 8.77
N TYR A 81 5.50 -1.75 8.35
CA TYR A 81 4.91 -2.82 7.56
C TYR A 81 5.10 -2.53 6.07
N TRP A 82 4.94 -3.56 5.24
CA TRP A 82 5.06 -3.45 3.80
C TRP A 82 3.96 -4.16 3.03
N ILE A 83 3.65 -3.64 1.84
CA ILE A 83 2.80 -4.26 0.83
C ILE A 83 3.47 -4.09 -0.52
N MET A 84 3.63 -5.18 -1.27
CA MET A 84 4.07 -5.10 -2.66
C MET A 84 2.86 -5.09 -3.59
N PHE A 85 2.94 -4.28 -4.64
CA PHE A 85 1.97 -4.24 -5.72
C PHE A 85 2.67 -4.48 -7.06
N ASP A 86 1.99 -5.13 -8.00
CA ASP A 86 2.51 -5.28 -9.35
C ASP A 86 2.55 -3.94 -10.09
N ASN A 87 3.56 -3.74 -10.93
CA ASN A 87 3.69 -2.59 -11.82
C ASN A 87 4.00 -3.08 -13.25
N PRO A 88 3.01 -3.70 -13.92
CA PRO A 88 3.22 -4.37 -15.20
C PRO A 88 3.67 -3.35 -16.26
N GLY A 89 4.72 -3.70 -17.02
CA GLY A 89 5.30 -2.81 -18.03
C GLY A 89 5.88 -1.51 -17.48
N ALA A 90 6.17 -1.46 -16.17
CA ALA A 90 6.54 -0.24 -15.46
C ALA A 90 5.52 0.89 -15.70
N LEU A 91 4.22 0.57 -15.61
CA LEU A 91 3.12 1.50 -15.85
C LEU A 91 3.28 2.80 -15.05
N VAL A 92 3.43 2.68 -13.73
CA VAL A 92 3.69 3.81 -12.84
C VAL A 92 5.16 4.20 -12.97
N LYS A 93 5.39 5.50 -13.15
CA LYS A 93 6.71 6.13 -13.25
C LYS A 93 7.02 6.97 -12.00
N LYS A 94 8.29 7.30 -11.82
CA LYS A 94 8.75 8.16 -10.72
C LYS A 94 8.00 9.51 -10.77
N GLY A 95 7.54 9.99 -9.62
CA GLY A 95 6.69 11.17 -9.49
C GLY A 95 5.21 10.92 -9.79
N GLY A 96 4.84 9.71 -10.25
CA GLY A 96 3.44 9.32 -10.44
C GLY A 96 2.67 9.33 -9.12
N LYS A 97 1.35 9.54 -9.20
CA LYS A 97 0.47 9.53 -8.04
C LYS A 97 -0.38 8.28 -8.01
N VAL A 98 -0.44 7.64 -6.85
CA VAL A 98 -1.27 6.47 -6.61
C VAL A 98 -2.26 6.71 -5.48
N THR A 99 -3.38 5.98 -5.52
CA THR A 99 -4.34 5.88 -4.42
C THR A 99 -4.27 4.49 -3.83
N LEU A 100 -3.99 4.36 -2.53
CA LEU A 100 -4.12 3.11 -1.82
C LEU A 100 -5.58 2.87 -1.47
N VAL A 101 -6.10 1.70 -1.84
CA VAL A 101 -7.44 1.22 -1.50
C VAL A 101 -7.33 0.03 -0.55
N ILE A 102 -8.01 0.11 0.59
CA ILE A 102 -8.09 -0.94 1.60
C ILE A 102 -9.57 -1.13 1.97
N GLY A 103 -10.25 -2.09 1.34
CA GLY A 103 -11.71 -2.16 1.39
C GLY A 103 -12.32 -0.83 0.94
N ASP A 104 -13.09 -0.18 1.82
CA ASP A 104 -13.73 1.11 1.54
C ASP A 104 -12.82 2.33 1.82
N ILE A 105 -11.67 2.12 2.48
CA ILE A 105 -10.72 3.20 2.80
C ILE A 105 -9.88 3.54 1.58
N LYS A 106 -9.75 4.85 1.31
CA LYS A 106 -8.89 5.38 0.23
C LYS A 106 -7.91 6.41 0.79
N ILE A 107 -6.62 6.19 0.57
CA ILE A 107 -5.56 7.16 0.85
C ILE A 107 -5.00 7.63 -0.49
N LYS A 108 -5.25 8.90 -0.82
CA LYS A 108 -4.98 9.47 -2.14
C LYS A 108 -3.65 10.23 -2.19
N ASP A 109 -3.26 10.54 -3.43
CA ASP A 109 -2.22 11.48 -3.80
C ASP A 109 -0.82 11.10 -3.31
N ILE A 110 -0.60 9.80 -3.08
CA ILE A 110 0.68 9.26 -2.65
C ILE A 110 1.63 9.32 -3.86
N ILE A 111 2.73 10.06 -3.71
CA ILE A 111 3.73 10.20 -4.76
C ILE A 111 4.67 8.98 -4.71
N VAL A 112 4.97 8.42 -5.88
CA VAL A 112 5.95 7.33 -6.02
C VAL A 112 7.35 7.91 -6.22
N GLU A 113 8.28 7.51 -5.35
CA GLU A 113 9.67 8.01 -5.28
C GLU A 113 10.69 7.20 -6.08
#